data_AF-A0A2H6GQX0-F1
#
_entry.id   AF-A0A2H6GQX0-F1
#
_cell.length_a   1.000
_cell.length_b   1.000
_cell.length_c   1.000
_cell.angle_alpha   90.00
_cell.angle_beta   90.00
_cell.angle_gamma   90.00
#
_symmetry.space_group_name_H-M   'P 1'
#
loop_
_entity.id
_entity.type
_entity.pdbx_description
1 polymer ?
#
loop_
_entity_poly.entity_id
_entity_poly.type
_entity_poly.pdbx_seq_one_letter_code
_entity_poly.pdbx_strand_id
1 'polypeptide(L)'
;MINELIYTSRLGDIFLFVGNLLKRGLNKKIILEMTGDLCKGVEHMFNDSKIFPNGISEEKKTKMFSKMFSKNLHLVSSYRFWILNYGWLMMCSVFEDFLKDSIKEVLLKNPDLCKWDTMDEIIIEFSSRKTFKKRLYYFLKKLKISETEVFDLSVFKPEIQKKYEDAKIENIIEIFSKRHDIAHTDGVVIRSVKEFENAKELFDKLIINLSFHINKKWNVRTQMCDMRQGISEEK
;
A
#
# COMPACT_ATOMS: atom_id res chain seq x y z
N MET A 1 -15.15 5.76 -17.59
CA MET A 1 -15.80 5.80 -16.27
C MET A 1 -14.72 5.66 -15.21
N ILE A 2 -14.67 6.56 -14.23
CA ILE A 2 -13.81 6.37 -13.06
C ILE A 2 -14.44 5.27 -12.21
N ASN A 3 -13.62 4.30 -11.82
CA ASN A 3 -14.09 3.10 -11.14
C ASN A 3 -13.51 3.03 -9.72
N GLU A 4 -13.94 3.96 -8.87
CA GLU A 4 -13.51 4.05 -7.47
C GLU A 4 -13.76 2.76 -6.68
N LEU A 5 -14.78 1.98 -7.05
CA LEU A 5 -15.07 0.69 -6.41
C LEU A 5 -14.01 -0.37 -6.75
N ILE A 6 -13.49 -0.41 -7.99
CA ILE A 6 -12.36 -1.29 -8.32
C ILE A 6 -11.15 -0.95 -7.44
N TYR A 7 -10.85 0.34 -7.28
CA TYR A 7 -9.67 0.77 -6.51
C TYR A 7 -9.83 0.51 -5.01
N THR A 8 -10.99 0.82 -4.43
CA THR A 8 -11.28 0.51 -3.02
C THR A 8 -11.39 -1.00 -2.78
N SER A 9 -11.87 -1.78 -3.75
CA SER A 9 -11.85 -3.26 -3.70
C SER A 9 -10.42 -3.78 -3.71
N ARG A 10 -9.53 -3.26 -4.57
CA ARG A 10 -8.10 -3.63 -4.59
C ARG A 10 -7.42 -3.33 -3.25
N LEU A 11 -7.73 -2.19 -2.63
CA LEU A 11 -7.26 -1.89 -1.26
C LEU A 11 -7.80 -2.90 -0.24
N GLY A 12 -9.06 -3.33 -0.40
CA GLY A 12 -9.66 -4.42 0.38
C GLY A 12 -8.94 -5.76 0.19
N ASP A 13 -8.61 -6.14 -1.04
CA ASP A 13 -7.89 -7.38 -1.36
C ASP A 13 -6.50 -7.40 -0.74
N ILE A 14 -5.77 -6.27 -0.82
CA ILE A 14 -4.48 -6.08 -0.15
C ILE A 14 -4.63 -6.27 1.36
N PHE A 15 -5.67 -5.69 1.95
CA PHE A 15 -5.93 -5.82 3.38
C PHE A 15 -6.21 -7.27 3.79
N LEU A 16 -7.05 -7.98 3.03
CA LEU A 16 -7.36 -9.39 3.26
C LEU A 16 -6.15 -10.28 3.08
N PHE A 17 -5.33 -10.02 2.06
CA PHE A 17 -4.09 -10.74 1.81
C PHE A 17 -3.12 -10.62 2.97
N VAL A 18 -2.81 -9.38 3.39
CA VAL A 18 -1.95 -9.10 4.56
C VAL A 18 -2.52 -9.74 5.82
N GLY A 19 -3.81 -9.56 6.08
CA GLY A 19 -4.48 -10.14 7.25
C GLY A 19 -4.38 -11.67 7.29
N ASN A 20 -4.59 -12.34 6.16
CA ASN A 20 -4.45 -13.79 6.04
C ASN A 20 -3.01 -14.26 6.25
N LEU A 21 -2.03 -13.58 5.67
CA LEU A 21 -0.62 -13.91 5.89
C LEU A 21 -0.22 -13.76 7.36
N LEU A 22 -0.65 -12.68 8.02
CA LEU A 22 -0.34 -12.46 9.43
C LEU A 22 -1.02 -13.50 10.35
N LYS A 23 -2.29 -13.81 10.08
CA LYS A 23 -3.07 -14.71 10.94
C LYS A 23 -2.71 -16.17 10.72
N ARG A 24 -2.50 -16.58 9.47
CA ARG A 24 -2.29 -17.98 9.09
C ARG A 24 -0.84 -18.26 8.77
N GLY A 25 -0.18 -17.42 7.97
CA GLY A 25 1.20 -17.62 7.49
C GLY A 25 2.30 -17.33 8.51
N LEU A 26 2.03 -16.50 9.53
CA LEU A 26 2.98 -16.18 10.61
C LEU A 26 2.42 -16.48 12.00
N ASN A 27 1.63 -17.55 12.12
CA ASN A 27 1.23 -18.01 13.45
C ASN A 27 2.42 -18.62 14.21
N LYS A 28 2.30 -18.75 15.54
CA LYS A 28 3.38 -19.24 16.41
C LYS A 28 3.95 -20.59 15.96
N LYS A 29 3.10 -21.51 15.50
CA LYS A 29 3.52 -22.84 15.04
C LYS A 29 4.41 -22.72 13.79
N ILE A 30 3.94 -21.99 12.78
CA ILE A 30 4.70 -21.81 11.53
C ILE A 30 6.01 -21.06 11.78
N ILE A 31 6.01 -20.04 12.65
CA ILE A 31 7.25 -19.33 13.03
C ILE A 31 8.26 -20.31 13.62
N LEU A 32 7.84 -21.20 14.52
CA LEU A 32 8.73 -22.20 15.13
C LEU A 32 9.23 -23.21 14.08
N GLU A 33 8.37 -23.65 13.17
CA GLU A 33 8.73 -24.55 12.07
C GLU A 33 9.78 -23.92 11.13
N MET A 34 9.51 -22.71 10.63
CA MET A 34 10.44 -21.94 9.79
C MET A 34 11.78 -21.69 10.49
N THR A 35 11.75 -21.35 11.79
CA THR A 35 12.97 -21.15 12.58
C THR A 35 13.77 -22.44 12.70
N GLY A 36 13.08 -23.57 12.95
CA GLY A 36 13.70 -24.88 13.02
C GLY A 36 14.37 -25.29 11.71
N ASP A 37 13.68 -25.09 10.58
CA ASP A 37 14.20 -25.44 9.26
C ASP A 37 15.41 -24.58 8.86
N LEU A 38 15.40 -23.28 9.18
CA LEU A 38 16.58 -22.43 9.04
C LEU A 38 17.79 -22.93 9.84
N CYS A 39 17.55 -23.50 11.02
CA CYS A 39 18.61 -24.07 11.85
C CYS A 39 19.12 -25.42 11.32
N LYS A 40 18.24 -26.29 10.80
CA LYS A 40 18.65 -27.60 10.24
C LYS A 40 19.56 -27.46 9.02
N GLY A 41 19.45 -26.36 8.28
CA GLY A 41 20.31 -26.10 7.11
C GLY A 41 21.81 -26.16 7.39
N VAL A 42 22.24 -25.96 8.64
CA VAL A 42 23.66 -26.03 9.04
C VAL A 42 24.04 -27.32 9.77
N GLU A 43 23.11 -28.28 9.92
CA GLU A 43 23.33 -29.48 10.72
C GLU A 43 24.50 -30.33 10.20
N HIS A 44 24.63 -30.40 8.87
CA HIS A 44 25.75 -31.07 8.20
C HIS A 44 27.12 -30.45 8.54
N MET A 45 27.19 -29.16 8.88
CA MET A 45 28.45 -28.49 9.24
C MET A 45 29.03 -29.03 10.55
N PHE A 46 28.19 -29.55 11.45
CA PHE A 46 28.67 -30.15 12.70
C PHE A 46 29.39 -31.49 12.51
N ASN A 47 29.23 -32.11 11.34
CA ASN A 47 29.92 -33.35 10.97
C ASN A 47 31.08 -33.09 10.00
N ASP A 48 31.34 -31.84 9.61
CA ASP A 48 32.44 -31.49 8.71
C ASP A 48 33.77 -31.49 9.49
N SER A 49 34.64 -32.45 9.18
CA SER A 49 35.96 -32.61 9.80
C SER A 49 36.93 -31.46 9.47
N LYS A 50 36.63 -30.62 8.46
CA LYS A 50 37.40 -29.39 8.20
C LYS A 50 37.08 -28.28 9.19
N ILE A 51 35.85 -28.26 9.72
CA ILE A 51 35.37 -27.28 10.70
C ILE A 51 35.61 -27.79 12.12
N PHE A 52 35.36 -29.08 12.36
CA PHE A 52 35.54 -29.74 13.64
C PHE A 52 36.45 -30.98 13.50
N PRO A 53 37.79 -30.80 13.48
CA PRO A 53 38.75 -31.89 13.23
C PRO A 53 38.69 -33.04 14.24
N ASN A 54 38.34 -32.72 15.49
CA ASN A 54 38.22 -33.69 16.59
C ASN A 54 36.76 -34.09 16.86
N GLY A 55 35.85 -33.77 15.93
CA GLY A 55 34.42 -33.83 16.16
C GLY A 55 33.92 -32.75 17.13
N ILE A 56 32.62 -32.74 17.37
CA ILE A 56 31.95 -31.83 18.30
C ILE A 56 31.03 -32.63 19.21
N SER A 57 31.08 -32.36 20.52
CA SER A 57 30.23 -33.05 21.50
C SER A 57 28.76 -32.66 21.33
N GLU A 58 27.86 -33.60 21.62
CA GLU A 58 26.41 -33.37 21.53
C GLU A 58 25.95 -32.18 22.38
N GLU A 59 26.48 -32.03 23.60
CA GLU A 59 26.17 -30.87 24.46
C GLU A 59 26.52 -29.53 23.77
N LYS A 60 27.68 -29.48 23.10
CA LYS A 60 28.13 -28.28 22.38
C LYS A 60 27.30 -28.05 21.12
N LYS A 61 26.91 -29.11 20.38
CA LYS A 61 25.96 -29.03 19.26
C LYS A 61 24.63 -28.45 19.71
N THR A 62 24.00 -29.02 20.74
CA THR A 62 22.71 -28.54 21.28
C THR A 62 22.79 -27.09 21.71
N LYS A 63 23.87 -26.70 22.40
CA LYS A 63 24.08 -25.30 22.82
C LYS A 63 24.20 -24.34 21.63
N MET A 64 24.89 -24.74 20.56
CA MET A 64 25.00 -23.93 19.33
C MET A 64 23.66 -23.83 18.62
N PHE A 65 22.94 -24.95 18.47
CA PHE A 65 21.59 -24.97 17.91
C PHE A 65 20.62 -24.06 18.66
N SER A 66 20.55 -24.14 19.98
CA SER A 66 19.65 -23.29 20.79
C SER A 66 19.97 -21.80 20.64
N LYS A 67 21.26 -21.44 20.52
CA LYS A 67 21.68 -20.05 20.24
C LYS A 67 21.24 -19.61 18.84
N MET A 68 21.44 -20.44 17.83
CA MET A 68 21.01 -20.15 16.46
C MET A 68 19.48 -20.03 16.36
N PHE A 69 18.76 -20.95 16.99
CA PHE A 69 17.30 -20.95 17.04
C PHE A 69 16.78 -19.66 17.68
N SER A 70 17.32 -19.26 18.82
CA SER A 70 16.93 -18.01 19.48
C SER A 70 17.20 -16.78 18.60
N LYS A 71 18.35 -16.74 17.92
CA LYS A 71 18.70 -15.65 17.00
C LYS A 71 17.76 -15.59 15.79
N ASN A 72 17.47 -16.74 15.19
CA ASN A 72 16.59 -16.85 14.02
C ASN A 72 15.11 -16.62 14.37
N LEU A 73 14.68 -17.01 15.57
CA LEU A 73 13.30 -16.83 16.02
C LEU A 73 12.89 -15.35 15.99
N HIS A 74 13.78 -14.47 16.42
CA HIS A 74 13.56 -13.02 16.35
C HIS A 74 13.42 -12.53 14.90
N LEU A 75 14.27 -13.02 13.99
CA LEU A 75 14.22 -12.67 12.56
C LEU A 75 12.93 -13.17 11.88
N VAL A 76 12.54 -14.41 12.12
CA VAL A 76 11.30 -14.96 11.55
C VAL A 76 10.07 -14.26 12.12
N SER A 77 10.09 -13.92 13.42
CA SER A 77 9.01 -13.19 14.06
C SER A 77 8.86 -11.76 13.52
N SER A 78 9.94 -11.13 13.04
CA SER A 78 9.90 -9.78 12.49
C SER A 78 9.28 -9.71 11.08
N TYR A 79 9.11 -10.84 10.38
CA TYR A 79 8.43 -10.88 9.08
C TYR A 79 7.01 -10.30 9.10
N ARG A 80 6.36 -10.26 10.27
CA ARG A 80 5.08 -9.56 10.42
C ARG A 80 5.15 -8.10 9.99
N PHE A 81 6.22 -7.41 10.38
CA PHE A 81 6.42 -6.01 10.00
C PHE A 81 6.71 -5.89 8.51
N TRP A 82 7.50 -6.82 7.96
CA TRP A 82 7.77 -6.86 6.53
C TRP A 82 6.48 -7.00 5.70
N ILE A 83 5.59 -7.92 6.09
CA ILE A 83 4.30 -8.13 5.41
C ILE A 83 3.41 -6.88 5.49
N LEU A 84 3.37 -6.19 6.64
CA LEU A 84 2.61 -4.93 6.77
C LEU A 84 3.16 -3.83 5.85
N ASN A 85 4.48 -3.65 5.82
CA ASN A 85 5.13 -2.64 4.99
C ASN A 85 5.02 -2.97 3.49
N TYR A 86 5.04 -4.25 3.11
CA TYR A 86 4.78 -4.68 1.75
C TYR A 86 3.32 -4.45 1.33
N GLY A 87 2.38 -4.71 2.25
CA GLY A 87 0.99 -4.28 2.07
C GLY A 87 0.87 -2.79 1.77
N TRP A 88 1.60 -1.98 2.53
CA TRP A 88 1.55 -0.53 2.40
C TRP A 88 2.15 -0.03 1.08
N LEU A 89 3.24 -0.65 0.62
CA LEU A 89 3.78 -0.47 -0.73
C LEU A 89 2.70 -0.71 -1.80
N MET A 90 1.97 -1.82 -1.72
CA MET A 90 0.91 -2.15 -2.68
C MET A 90 -0.23 -1.13 -2.65
N MET A 91 -0.66 -0.66 -1.46
CA MET A 91 -1.69 0.37 -1.36
C MET A 91 -1.27 1.69 -2.02
N CYS A 92 0.00 2.07 -1.85
CA CYS A 92 0.56 3.26 -2.51
C CYS A 92 0.52 3.11 -4.04
N SER A 93 0.86 1.93 -4.57
CA SER A 93 0.77 1.65 -6.01
C SER A 93 -0.67 1.73 -6.53
N VAL A 94 -1.63 1.14 -5.81
CA VAL A 94 -3.06 1.22 -6.17
C VAL A 94 -3.54 2.67 -6.23
N PHE A 95 -3.10 3.52 -5.29
CA PHE A 95 -3.45 4.94 -5.30
C PHE A 95 -2.82 5.69 -6.47
N GLU A 96 -1.56 5.40 -6.85
CA GLU A 96 -0.93 6.01 -8.03
C GLU A 96 -1.63 5.61 -9.34
N ASP A 97 -2.02 4.34 -9.46
CA ASP A 97 -2.78 3.85 -10.61
C ASP A 97 -4.13 4.58 -10.71
N PHE A 98 -4.82 4.78 -9.58
CA PHE A 98 -6.05 5.57 -9.53
C PHE A 98 -5.86 6.99 -10.07
N LEU A 99 -4.79 7.69 -9.66
CA LEU A 99 -4.51 9.05 -10.14
C LEU A 99 -4.27 9.07 -11.66
N LYS A 100 -3.48 8.10 -12.15
CA LYS A 100 -3.17 7.97 -13.58
C LYS A 100 -4.42 7.71 -14.42
N ASP A 101 -5.22 6.72 -14.02
CA ASP A 101 -6.43 6.34 -14.74
C ASP A 101 -7.49 7.43 -14.69
N SER A 102 -7.58 8.16 -13.57
CA SER A 102 -8.46 9.32 -13.46
C SER A 102 -8.11 10.42 -14.46
N ILE A 103 -6.82 10.70 -14.69
CA ILE A 103 -6.39 11.63 -15.75
C ILE A 103 -6.87 11.10 -17.11
N LYS A 104 -6.58 9.83 -17.41
CA LYS A 104 -6.94 9.21 -18.68
C LYS A 104 -8.44 9.32 -18.96
N GLU A 105 -9.28 8.97 -17.99
CA GLU A 105 -10.73 9.01 -18.11
C GLU A 105 -11.26 10.43 -18.32
N VAL A 106 -10.70 11.44 -17.64
CA VAL A 106 -11.06 12.83 -17.87
C VAL A 106 -10.71 13.29 -19.27
N LEU A 107 -9.51 12.94 -19.77
CA LEU A 107 -9.06 13.30 -21.12
C LEU A 107 -9.88 12.61 -22.21
N LEU A 108 -10.25 11.33 -22.02
CA LEU A 108 -11.14 10.62 -22.94
C LEU A 108 -12.51 11.30 -23.05
N LYS A 109 -13.04 11.78 -21.93
CA LYS A 109 -14.36 12.44 -21.90
C LYS A 109 -14.30 13.91 -22.33
N ASN A 110 -13.15 14.56 -22.16
CA ASN A 110 -12.92 15.98 -22.45
C ASN A 110 -11.65 16.16 -23.30
N PRO A 111 -11.66 15.78 -24.59
CA PRO A 111 -10.47 15.83 -25.45
C PRO A 111 -9.87 17.23 -25.61
N ASP A 112 -10.68 18.29 -25.44
CA ASP A 112 -10.21 19.69 -25.52
C ASP A 112 -9.19 20.06 -24.43
N LEU A 113 -9.01 19.20 -23.43
CA LEU A 113 -7.94 19.33 -22.44
C LEU A 113 -6.56 18.90 -22.99
N CYS A 114 -6.54 18.16 -24.10
CA CYS A 114 -5.36 17.69 -24.84
C CYS A 114 -4.91 18.70 -25.92
N LYS A 115 -5.00 20.02 -25.65
CA LYS A 115 -4.88 21.07 -26.68
C LYS A 115 -3.67 20.95 -27.62
N TRP A 116 -2.54 20.46 -27.12
CA TRP A 116 -1.27 20.38 -27.85
C TRP A 116 -0.53 19.05 -27.67
N ASP A 117 -1.02 18.20 -26.75
CA ASP A 117 -0.40 16.93 -26.39
C ASP A 117 -1.43 15.82 -26.61
N THR A 118 -1.00 14.66 -27.07
CA THR A 118 -1.83 13.45 -27.07
C THR A 118 -2.09 12.98 -25.63
N MET A 119 -3.16 12.19 -25.45
CA MET A 119 -3.44 11.56 -24.16
C MET A 119 -2.25 10.71 -23.68
N ASP A 120 -1.60 9.98 -24.58
CA ASP A 120 -0.46 9.14 -24.24
C ASP A 120 0.75 9.97 -23.79
N GLU A 121 1.01 11.12 -24.44
CA GLU A 121 2.06 12.06 -24.00
C GLU A 121 1.79 12.60 -22.60
N ILE A 122 0.55 12.97 -22.30
CA ILE A 122 0.16 13.44 -20.95
C ILE A 122 0.37 12.34 -19.90
N ILE A 123 0.02 11.09 -20.23
CA ILE A 123 0.20 9.95 -19.31
C ILE A 123 1.68 9.58 -19.14
N ILE A 124 2.49 9.67 -20.20
CA ILE A 124 3.94 9.51 -20.13
C ILE A 124 4.56 10.64 -19.31
N GLU A 125 4.12 11.88 -19.49
CA GLU A 125 4.59 13.03 -18.72
C GLU A 125 4.24 12.86 -17.22
N PHE A 126 3.04 12.41 -16.90
CA PHE A 126 2.69 12.03 -15.52
C PHE A 126 3.64 10.96 -14.98
N SER A 127 3.85 9.88 -15.73
CA SER A 127 4.62 8.72 -15.27
C SER A 127 6.13 9.00 -15.16
N SER A 128 6.67 9.88 -16.01
CA SER A 128 8.11 10.23 -16.06
C SER A 128 8.56 11.15 -14.91
N ARG A 129 7.61 11.75 -14.18
CA ARG A 129 7.93 12.61 -13.03
C ARG A 129 8.55 11.76 -11.92
N LYS A 130 9.78 12.11 -11.53
CA LYS A 130 10.61 11.31 -10.60
C LYS A 130 9.96 11.02 -9.23
N THR A 131 9.25 11.97 -8.63
CA THR A 131 8.72 11.83 -7.27
C THR A 131 7.19 11.82 -7.25
N PHE A 132 6.61 11.14 -6.25
CA PHE A 132 5.16 11.16 -6.04
C PHE A 132 4.64 12.58 -5.86
N LYS A 133 5.35 13.45 -5.10
CA LYS A 133 5.01 14.87 -4.97
C LYS A 133 4.80 15.52 -6.34
N LYS A 134 5.75 15.36 -7.27
CA LYS A 134 5.65 15.93 -8.62
C LYS A 134 4.47 15.34 -9.42
N ARG A 135 4.17 14.05 -9.25
CA ARG A 135 3.02 13.37 -9.87
C ARG A 135 1.69 13.88 -9.34
N LEU A 136 1.54 13.96 -8.02
CA LEU A 136 0.34 14.47 -7.36
C LEU A 136 0.05 15.93 -7.77
N TYR A 137 1.06 16.80 -7.72
CA TYR A 137 0.89 18.19 -8.16
C TYR A 137 0.53 18.32 -9.64
N TYR A 138 1.08 17.45 -10.50
CA TYR A 138 0.71 17.43 -11.90
C TYR A 138 -0.75 16.99 -12.08
N PHE A 139 -1.17 15.94 -11.39
CA PHE A 139 -2.55 15.47 -11.36
C PHE A 139 -3.51 16.59 -10.96
N LEU A 140 -3.24 17.25 -9.82
CA LEU A 140 -4.06 18.35 -9.32
C LEU A 140 -4.12 19.51 -10.32
N LYS A 141 -2.98 19.89 -10.91
CA LYS A 141 -2.92 20.95 -11.92
C LYS A 141 -3.71 20.58 -13.18
N LYS A 142 -3.53 19.38 -13.73
CA LYS A 142 -4.19 18.93 -14.97
C LYS A 142 -5.69 18.81 -14.80
N LEU A 143 -6.14 18.30 -13.66
CA LEU A 143 -7.57 18.19 -13.34
C LEU A 143 -8.15 19.45 -12.67
N LYS A 144 -7.34 20.50 -12.52
CA LYS A 144 -7.68 21.78 -11.87
C LYS A 144 -8.23 21.60 -10.44
N ILE A 145 -7.82 20.58 -9.71
CA ILE A 145 -8.25 20.31 -8.33
C ILE A 145 -7.33 21.09 -7.38
N SER A 146 -7.89 21.88 -6.46
CA SER A 146 -7.10 22.58 -5.43
C SER A 146 -6.64 21.62 -4.34
N GLU A 147 -5.62 22.01 -3.58
CA GLU A 147 -5.18 21.18 -2.45
C GLU A 147 -6.27 21.01 -1.38
N THR A 148 -7.07 22.06 -1.16
CA THR A 148 -8.20 22.02 -0.22
C THR A 148 -9.28 21.04 -0.67
N GLU A 149 -9.54 20.91 -1.98
CA GLU A 149 -10.49 19.93 -2.52
C GLU A 149 -10.04 18.47 -2.26
N VAL A 150 -8.74 18.20 -2.07
CA VAL A 150 -8.24 16.83 -1.79
C VAL A 150 -8.78 16.31 -0.46
N PHE A 151 -8.86 17.20 0.54
CA PHE A 151 -9.30 16.90 1.92
C PHE A 151 -10.65 17.52 2.27
N ASP A 152 -11.40 18.01 1.28
CA ASP A 152 -12.80 18.40 1.45
C ASP A 152 -13.66 17.14 1.61
N LEU A 153 -13.65 16.57 2.81
CA LEU A 153 -14.38 15.34 3.14
C LEU A 153 -15.88 15.59 3.40
N SER A 154 -16.44 16.71 2.89
CA SER A 154 -17.85 17.08 3.07
C SER A 154 -18.84 16.02 2.55
N VAL A 155 -18.40 15.15 1.64
CA VAL A 155 -19.19 14.01 1.15
C VAL A 155 -19.38 12.90 2.17
N PHE A 156 -18.61 12.90 3.27
CA PHE A 156 -18.67 11.89 4.33
C PHE A 156 -19.40 12.40 5.56
N LYS A 157 -19.71 11.48 6.48
CA LYS A 157 -20.33 11.82 7.77
C LYS A 157 -19.42 12.69 8.63
N PRO A 158 -19.96 13.51 9.55
CA PRO A 158 -19.19 14.42 10.40
C PRO A 158 -18.04 13.76 11.18
N GLU A 159 -18.19 12.49 11.58
CA GLU A 159 -17.15 11.79 12.35
C GLU A 159 -15.89 11.56 11.51
N ILE A 160 -16.04 11.31 10.20
CA ILE A 160 -14.93 11.16 9.26
C ILE A 160 -14.28 12.51 8.97
N GLN A 161 -15.10 13.56 8.80
CA GLN A 161 -14.59 14.92 8.60
C GLN A 161 -13.70 15.34 9.77
N LYS A 162 -14.20 15.18 11.00
CA LYS A 162 -13.44 15.49 12.22
C LYS A 162 -12.16 14.66 12.35
N LYS A 163 -12.18 13.38 11.99
CA LYS A 163 -11.00 12.50 12.06
C LYS A 163 -9.83 12.98 11.19
N TYR A 164 -10.11 13.68 10.10
CA TYR A 164 -9.12 14.13 9.13
C TYR A 164 -9.11 15.65 8.96
N GLU A 165 -9.60 16.41 9.94
CA GLU A 165 -9.72 17.88 9.86
C GLU A 165 -8.38 18.59 9.65
N ASP A 166 -7.31 18.04 10.24
CA ASP A 166 -5.94 18.55 10.14
C ASP A 166 -5.11 17.87 9.03
N ALA A 167 -5.73 16.98 8.24
CA ALA A 167 -5.02 16.25 7.20
C ALA A 167 -4.66 17.17 6.02
N LYS A 168 -3.42 17.07 5.54
CA LYS A 168 -2.85 17.90 4.47
C LYS A 168 -2.17 17.05 3.42
N ILE A 169 -1.90 17.67 2.26
CA ILE A 169 -1.19 17.01 1.16
C ILE A 169 0.18 16.49 1.60
N GLU A 170 0.84 17.19 2.52
CA GLU A 170 2.11 16.77 3.11
C GLU A 170 2.02 15.39 3.76
N ASN A 171 0.89 15.03 4.38
CA ASN A 171 0.72 13.72 4.98
C ASN A 171 0.74 12.60 3.91
N ILE A 172 0.15 12.84 2.73
CA ILE A 172 0.19 11.89 1.61
C ILE A 172 1.61 11.81 1.04
N ILE A 173 2.26 12.96 0.86
CA ILE A 173 3.65 13.00 0.36
C ILE A 173 4.60 12.27 1.31
N GLU A 174 4.42 12.43 2.62
CA GLU A 174 5.22 11.74 3.64
C GLU A 174 5.02 10.23 3.57
N ILE A 175 3.78 9.76 3.43
CA ILE A 175 3.45 8.34 3.21
C ILE A 175 4.26 7.77 2.04
N PHE A 176 4.26 8.46 0.89
CA PHE A 176 4.97 8.01 -0.30
C PHE A 176 6.49 8.18 -0.23
N SER A 177 6.99 9.12 0.57
CA SER A 177 8.44 9.31 0.75
C SER A 177 9.02 8.16 1.56
N LYS A 178 8.33 7.76 2.64
CA LYS A 178 8.69 6.61 3.49
C LYS A 178 8.59 5.26 2.76
N ARG A 179 7.81 5.19 1.67
CA ARG A 179 7.76 4.03 0.77
C ARG A 179 9.13 3.64 0.22
N HIS A 180 9.98 4.63 -0.08
CA HIS A 180 11.31 4.40 -0.64
C HIS A 180 12.20 3.62 0.34
N ASP A 181 12.11 3.93 1.63
CA ASP A 181 12.87 3.24 2.68
C ASP A 181 12.48 1.75 2.78
N ILE A 182 11.21 1.41 2.55
CA ILE A 182 10.77 0.02 2.55
C ILE A 182 11.34 -0.74 1.34
N ALA A 183 11.33 -0.11 0.17
CA ALA A 183 11.78 -0.75 -1.06
C ALA A 183 13.30 -0.94 -1.15
N HIS A 184 14.09 -0.14 -0.42
CA HIS A 184 15.54 -0.07 -0.60
C HIS A 184 16.39 -0.26 0.68
N THR A 185 15.83 -0.10 1.88
CA THR A 185 16.62 -0.12 3.14
C THR A 185 16.02 -0.99 4.24
N ASP A 186 15.13 -1.95 3.89
CA ASP A 186 14.38 -2.78 4.85
C ASP A 186 13.64 -1.95 5.92
N GLY A 187 13.24 -0.72 5.56
CA GLY A 187 12.60 0.22 6.47
C GLY A 187 11.32 -0.36 7.09
N VAL A 188 11.19 -0.27 8.41
CA VAL A 188 9.97 -0.65 9.15
C VAL A 188 9.21 0.60 9.56
N VAL A 189 8.32 1.05 8.69
CA VAL A 189 7.53 2.26 8.90
C VAL A 189 6.19 1.92 9.55
N ILE A 190 5.49 0.93 9.02
CA ILE A 190 4.29 0.37 9.62
C ILE A 190 4.69 -0.68 10.66
N ARG A 191 4.31 -0.42 11.91
CA ARG A 191 4.64 -1.21 13.10
C ARG A 191 3.43 -1.90 13.69
N SER A 192 2.22 -1.61 13.20
CA SER A 192 1.02 -2.29 13.68
C SER A 192 -0.01 -2.52 12.59
N VAL A 193 -0.89 -3.49 12.83
CA VAL A 193 -2.08 -3.71 12.00
C VAL A 193 -2.98 -2.48 12.03
N LYS A 194 -3.01 -1.75 13.17
CA LYS A 194 -3.85 -0.56 13.29
C LYS A 194 -3.37 0.60 12.42
N GLU A 195 -2.07 0.83 12.36
CA GLU A 195 -1.47 1.81 11.45
C GLU A 195 -1.76 1.46 9.98
N PHE A 196 -1.68 0.17 9.64
CA PHE A 196 -2.01 -0.33 8.32
C PHE A 196 -3.50 -0.12 7.95
N GLU A 197 -4.41 -0.43 8.87
CA GLU A 197 -5.84 -0.14 8.74
C GLU A 197 -6.11 1.35 8.51
N ASN A 198 -5.49 2.21 9.31
CA ASN A 198 -5.67 3.66 9.21
C ASN A 198 -5.19 4.20 7.86
N ALA A 199 -4.06 3.67 7.34
CA ALA A 199 -3.55 4.03 6.01
C ALA A 199 -4.52 3.58 4.90
N LYS A 200 -5.05 2.36 5.00
CA LYS A 200 -6.05 1.83 4.06
C LYS A 200 -7.31 2.69 4.05
N GLU A 201 -7.83 3.03 5.23
CA GLU A 201 -9.01 3.88 5.38
C GLU A 201 -8.79 5.27 4.78
N LEU A 202 -7.63 5.89 5.03
CA LEU A 202 -7.28 7.17 4.42
C LEU A 202 -7.30 7.09 2.89
N PHE A 203 -6.65 6.07 2.30
CA PHE A 203 -6.64 5.91 0.85
C PHE A 203 -8.04 5.69 0.26
N ASP A 204 -8.91 4.90 0.93
CA ASP A 204 -10.31 4.75 0.50
C ASP A 204 -11.02 6.11 0.47
N LYS A 205 -10.88 6.92 1.54
CA LYS A 205 -11.53 8.23 1.62
C LYS A 205 -11.02 9.17 0.53
N LEU A 206 -9.72 9.19 0.28
CA LEU A 206 -9.12 10.01 -0.78
C LEU A 206 -9.61 9.60 -2.17
N ILE A 207 -9.66 8.29 -2.47
CA ILE A 207 -10.14 7.79 -3.77
C ILE A 207 -11.59 8.22 -4.01
N ILE A 208 -12.47 7.98 -3.04
CA ILE A 208 -13.88 8.33 -3.15
C ILE A 208 -14.05 9.85 -3.26
N ASN A 209 -13.32 10.63 -2.44
CA ASN A 209 -13.42 12.09 -2.44
C ASN A 209 -12.97 12.68 -3.78
N LEU A 210 -11.79 12.29 -4.26
CA LEU A 210 -11.26 12.76 -5.53
C LEU A 210 -12.18 12.37 -6.69
N SER A 211 -12.74 11.15 -6.68
CA SER A 211 -13.70 10.72 -7.70
C SER A 211 -14.94 11.62 -7.74
N PHE A 212 -15.46 12.00 -6.57
CA PHE A 212 -16.58 12.94 -6.47
C PHE A 212 -16.23 14.31 -7.06
N HIS A 213 -15.09 14.90 -6.68
CA HIS A 213 -14.67 16.19 -7.20
C HIS A 213 -14.40 16.16 -8.71
N ILE A 214 -13.80 15.08 -9.22
CA ILE A 214 -13.55 14.90 -10.66
C ILE A 214 -14.88 14.83 -11.42
N ASN A 215 -15.84 14.05 -10.93
CA ASN A 215 -17.16 13.97 -11.56
C ASN A 215 -17.85 15.34 -11.58
N LYS A 216 -17.92 16.02 -10.44
CA LYS A 216 -18.54 17.34 -10.33
C LYS A 216 -17.91 18.36 -11.31
N LYS A 217 -16.61 18.26 -11.55
CA LYS A 217 -15.86 19.24 -12.36
C LYS A 217 -15.83 18.91 -13.85
N TRP A 218 -15.77 17.62 -14.20
CA TRP A 218 -15.50 17.15 -15.57
C TRP A 218 -16.61 16.28 -16.15
N ASN A 219 -17.70 16.07 -15.39
CA ASN A 219 -18.85 15.25 -15.75
C ASN A 219 -18.44 13.83 -16.24
N VAL A 220 -17.41 13.27 -15.60
CA VAL A 220 -16.96 11.90 -15.84
C VAL A 220 -17.75 10.99 -14.91
N ARG A 221 -18.46 10.02 -15.49
CA ARG A 221 -19.22 9.05 -14.71
C ARG A 221 -18.31 8.31 -13.73
N THR A 222 -18.80 8.22 -12.50
CA THR A 222 -18.24 7.42 -11.40
C THR A 222 -19.21 6.29 -11.08
N GLN A 223 -18.72 5.11 -10.70
CA GLN A 223 -19.61 3.97 -10.44
C GLN A 223 -20.62 4.23 -9.32
N MET A 224 -20.27 5.05 -8.31
CA MET A 224 -21.19 5.42 -7.25
C MET A 224 -22.37 6.30 -7.72
N CYS A 225 -22.24 7.02 -8.84
CA CYS A 225 -23.34 7.82 -9.38
C CYS A 225 -24.39 6.94 -10.06
N ASP A 226 -23.95 5.89 -10.77
CA ASP A 226 -24.87 4.95 -11.43
C ASP A 226 -25.69 4.16 -10.41
N MET A 227 -25.10 3.78 -9.26
CA MET A 227 -25.85 3.13 -8.16
C MET A 227 -26.91 4.03 -7.53
N ARG A 228 -26.72 5.36 -7.49
CA ARG A 228 -27.74 6.28 -6.94
C ARG A 228 -28.91 6.47 -7.91
N GLN A 229 -28.65 6.45 -9.22
CA GLN A 229 -29.69 6.57 -10.24
C GLN A 229 -30.54 5.29 -10.35
N GLY A 230 -29.93 4.12 -10.21
CA GLY A 230 -30.67 2.84 -10.19
C GLY A 230 -31.64 2.72 -8.99
N ILE A 231 -31.35 3.35 -7.86
CA ILE A 231 -32.26 3.35 -6.68
C ILE A 231 -33.42 4.33 -6.85
N SER A 232 -33.28 5.38 -7.68
CA SER A 232 -34.35 6.36 -7.92
C SER A 232 -35.36 5.92 -8.99
N GLU A 233 -35.01 4.95 -9.83
CA GLU A 233 -35.90 4.41 -10.87
C GLU A 233 -36.76 3.23 -10.39
N GLU A 234 -36.54 2.74 -9.16
CA GLU A 234 -37.34 1.69 -8.50
C GLU A 234 -38.33 2.23 -7.44
N LYS A 235 -38.67 3.52 -7.48
CA LYS A 235 -39.75 4.13 -6.66
C LYS A 235 -40.81 4.77 -7.52
#